data_AF-A0A7M5WSM3-F1
#
_entry.id   AF-A0A7M5WSM3-F1
#
_cell.length_a   1.000
_cell.length_b   1.000
_cell.length_c   1.000
_cell.angle_alpha   90.00
_cell.angle_beta   90.00
_cell.angle_gamma   90.00
#
_symmetry.space_group_name_H-M   'P 1'
#
loop_
_entity.id
_entity.type
_entity.pdbx_description
1 polymer ?
#
loop_
_entity_poly.entity_id
_entity_poly.type
_entity_poly.pdbx_seq_one_letter_code
_entity_poly.pdbx_strand_id
1 'polypeptide(L)'
;MGNVWAKHFSKDSKAVGDATSEPIEDASNSVNNEDEDGEEPEPPKNRYARRQSVCAEAYNPDESDDEDEKLVVHPKSDVQRKRLNEAVGNILLFKNLDNEQLNNVLDAMFERKTTADEHIIDQGDDGDNFYVIDRGIFDIYVKIDGSDKKVCICGEI
;
A
#
# COMPACT_ATOMS: atom_id res chain seq x y z
N MET A 1 18.37 18.46 0.45
CA MET A 1 18.63 17.05 0.10
C MET A 1 17.99 16.21 1.18
N GLY A 2 17.09 15.31 0.80
CA GLY A 2 16.43 14.38 1.72
C GLY A 2 16.92 12.96 1.48
N ASN A 3 16.50 12.04 2.34
CA ASN A 3 16.68 10.61 2.15
C ASN A 3 15.50 9.85 2.74
N VAL A 4 15.13 8.75 2.06
CA VAL A 4 14.05 7.86 2.46
C VAL A 4 14.55 6.42 2.43
N TRP A 5 14.03 5.59 3.32
CA TRP A 5 14.20 4.15 3.29
C TRP A 5 13.06 3.52 2.51
N ALA A 6 13.37 2.61 1.60
CA ALA A 6 12.38 1.91 0.78
C ALA A 6 12.47 0.40 1.01
N LYS A 7 11.31 -0.27 1.14
CA LYS A 7 11.19 -1.72 1.06
C LYS A 7 10.42 -2.05 -0.21
N HIS A 8 11.06 -2.80 -1.11
CA HIS A 8 10.37 -3.41 -2.24
C HIS A 8 9.65 -4.68 -1.78
N PHE A 9 8.39 -4.82 -2.16
CA PHE A 9 7.67 -6.09 -2.13
C PHE A 9 7.75 -6.67 -3.53
N SER A 10 8.33 -7.87 -3.68
CA SER A 10 8.59 -8.44 -5.00
C SER A 10 7.29 -8.66 -5.78
N LYS A 11 7.44 -8.74 -7.08
CA LYS A 11 6.40 -9.05 -8.07
C LYS A 11 7.05 -9.93 -9.15
N ASP A 12 7.60 -11.07 -8.77
CA ASP A 12 8.21 -11.95 -9.78
C ASP A 12 7.12 -12.82 -10.44
N SER A 13 7.00 -12.65 -11.76
CA SER A 13 5.81 -12.90 -12.56
C SER A 13 5.77 -14.25 -13.27
N LYS A 14 4.58 -14.84 -13.36
CA LYS A 14 4.04 -15.35 -14.64
C LYS A 14 2.50 -15.32 -14.64
N ALA A 15 1.95 -14.37 -15.41
CA ALA A 15 0.53 -14.22 -15.64
C ALA A 15 -0.07 -15.39 -16.43
N VAL A 16 -1.24 -15.87 -16.00
CA VAL A 16 -2.16 -16.66 -16.84
C VAL A 16 -3.56 -16.06 -16.78
N GLY A 17 -4.03 -15.61 -17.94
CA GLY A 17 -5.37 -15.92 -18.45
C GLY A 17 -6.56 -15.10 -17.94
N ASP A 18 -6.84 -14.03 -18.71
CA ASP A 18 -8.14 -13.47 -19.11
C ASP A 18 -9.44 -14.15 -18.63
N ALA A 19 -10.39 -13.35 -18.15
CA ALA A 19 -11.80 -13.71 -18.04
C ALA A 19 -12.67 -12.50 -18.40
N THR A 20 -13.05 -12.45 -19.68
CA THR A 20 -14.14 -11.63 -20.20
C THR A 20 -15.45 -11.95 -19.47
N SER A 21 -16.08 -10.96 -18.83
CA SER A 21 -17.43 -11.10 -18.29
C SER A 21 -18.44 -10.38 -19.19
N GLU A 22 -19.31 -11.14 -19.86
CA GLU A 22 -20.47 -10.62 -20.59
C GLU A 22 -21.50 -9.96 -19.64
N PRO A 23 -22.32 -9.01 -20.12
CA PRO A 23 -23.41 -8.43 -19.33
C PRO A 23 -24.64 -9.34 -19.37
N ILE A 24 -25.23 -9.61 -18.20
CA ILE A 24 -26.54 -10.27 -18.09
C ILE A 24 -27.59 -9.18 -17.87
N GLU A 25 -28.55 -9.11 -18.79
CA GLU A 25 -29.71 -8.21 -18.78
C GLU A 25 -30.81 -8.67 -17.82
N ASP A 26 -31.40 -7.67 -17.16
CA ASP A 26 -32.69 -7.49 -16.50
C ASP A 26 -33.58 -8.68 -16.06
N ALA A 27 -34.08 -8.55 -14.83
CA ALA A 27 -35.50 -8.75 -14.55
C ALA A 27 -35.96 -7.77 -13.45
N SER A 28 -36.70 -6.75 -13.88
CA SER A 28 -37.49 -5.87 -13.02
C SER A 28 -38.51 -6.69 -12.23
N ASN A 29 -38.60 -6.47 -10.90
CA ASN A 29 -39.82 -6.79 -10.18
C ASN A 29 -40.30 -5.54 -9.44
N SER A 30 -41.29 -4.88 -10.06
CA SER A 30 -42.08 -3.81 -9.49
C SER A 30 -43.00 -4.39 -8.42
N VAL A 31 -42.82 -4.01 -7.16
CA VAL A 31 -43.86 -4.16 -6.14
C VAL A 31 -44.05 -2.81 -5.47
N ASN A 32 -45.17 -2.17 -5.84
CA ASN A 32 -45.72 -1.02 -5.13
C ASN A 32 -46.15 -1.48 -3.74
N ASN A 33 -45.81 -0.72 -2.70
CA ASN A 33 -46.64 -0.61 -1.51
C ASN A 33 -46.69 0.87 -1.13
N GLU A 34 -47.92 1.37 -1.09
CA GLU A 34 -48.28 2.68 -0.58
C GLU A 34 -48.24 2.64 0.96
N ASP A 35 -47.99 3.82 1.54
CA ASP A 35 -48.25 4.24 2.92
C ASP A 35 -47.11 4.25 3.96
N GLU A 36 -46.97 5.45 4.54
CA GLU A 36 -46.68 5.79 5.94
C GLU A 36 -45.41 6.64 6.21
N ASP A 37 -45.70 7.85 6.70
CA ASP A 37 -44.82 8.92 7.19
C ASP A 37 -43.72 8.41 8.14
N GLY A 38 -42.47 8.50 7.68
CA GLY A 38 -41.25 8.39 8.46
C GLY A 38 -40.07 8.81 7.59
N GLU A 39 -39.24 9.74 8.07
CA GLU A 39 -38.03 10.18 7.37
C GLU A 39 -37.03 9.00 7.30
N GLU A 40 -37.15 8.18 6.25
CA GLU A 40 -36.33 7.00 6.01
C GLU A 40 -34.89 7.44 5.73
N PRO A 41 -33.88 6.89 6.45
CA PRO A 41 -32.50 7.25 6.18
C PRO A 41 -32.14 6.87 4.75
N GLU A 42 -31.72 7.87 3.95
CA GLU A 42 -31.45 7.66 2.53
C GLU A 42 -30.54 6.45 2.32
N PRO A 43 -30.87 5.58 1.35
CA PRO A 43 -30.05 4.43 1.03
C PRO A 43 -28.63 4.88 0.68
N PRO A 44 -27.57 4.22 1.19
CA PRO A 44 -26.19 4.60 0.85
C PRO A 44 -26.03 4.66 -0.66
N LYS A 45 -25.54 5.79 -1.17
CA LYS A 45 -25.51 6.19 -2.59
C LYS A 45 -24.76 5.22 -3.53
N ASN A 46 -24.18 4.14 -3.00
CA ASN A 46 -23.32 3.21 -3.74
C ASN A 46 -23.66 1.73 -3.48
N ARG A 47 -24.95 1.39 -3.29
CA ARG A 47 -25.42 0.00 -3.09
C ARG A 47 -25.01 -0.96 -4.21
N TYR A 48 -24.80 -0.44 -5.43
CA TYR A 48 -24.46 -1.23 -6.61
C TYR A 48 -22.96 -1.26 -6.93
N ALA A 49 -22.12 -0.56 -6.17
CA ALA A 49 -20.68 -0.63 -6.35
C ALA A 49 -20.22 -2.04 -5.98
N ARG A 50 -19.81 -2.80 -7.00
CA ARG A 50 -19.22 -4.13 -6.80
C ARG A 50 -17.88 -3.96 -6.12
N ARG A 51 -17.68 -4.67 -5.01
CA ARG A 51 -16.36 -4.80 -4.40
C ARG A 51 -15.42 -5.45 -5.41
N GLN A 52 -14.25 -4.86 -5.61
CA GLN A 52 -13.22 -5.44 -6.45
C GLN A 52 -12.47 -6.54 -5.67
N SER A 53 -12.01 -7.55 -6.39
CA SER A 53 -11.11 -8.56 -5.81
C SER A 53 -9.71 -7.98 -5.66
N VAL A 54 -8.97 -8.46 -4.66
CA VAL A 54 -7.57 -8.12 -4.43
C VAL A 54 -6.74 -9.41 -4.45
N CYS A 55 -5.59 -9.38 -5.10
CA CYS A 55 -4.68 -10.52 -5.22
C CYS A 55 -3.26 -10.08 -4.85
N ALA A 56 -2.51 -10.96 -4.19
CA ALA A 56 -1.08 -10.82 -3.95
C ALA A 56 -0.32 -11.88 -4.76
N GLU A 57 1.02 -11.78 -4.80
CA GLU A 57 1.85 -12.79 -5.45
C GLU A 57 1.75 -14.16 -4.73
N ALA A 58 1.86 -15.24 -5.51
CA ALA A 58 1.85 -16.59 -4.97
C ALA A 58 3.26 -16.95 -4.49
N TYR A 59 3.39 -17.25 -3.21
CA TYR A 59 4.62 -17.74 -2.60
C TYR A 59 4.46 -19.22 -2.25
N ASN A 60 5.37 -20.07 -2.73
CA ASN A 60 5.39 -21.49 -2.40
C ASN A 60 6.44 -21.73 -1.29
N PRO A 61 6.03 -22.01 -0.04
CA PRO A 61 6.95 -22.16 1.07
C PRO A 61 7.81 -23.43 1.00
N ASP A 62 7.44 -24.40 0.15
CA ASP A 62 8.14 -25.70 0.06
C ASP A 62 9.18 -25.72 -1.08
N GLU A 63 9.20 -24.72 -1.96
CA GLU A 63 10.14 -24.62 -3.10
C GLU A 63 11.41 -23.82 -2.77
N SER A 64 11.43 -23.10 -1.67
CA SER A 64 12.65 -22.51 -1.13
C SER A 64 13.47 -23.62 -0.49
N ASP A 65 14.36 -24.24 -1.27
CA ASP A 65 15.53 -24.88 -0.68
C ASP A 65 16.25 -23.78 0.14
N ASP A 66 16.17 -23.84 1.48
CA ASP A 66 16.66 -22.85 2.46
C ASP A 66 18.14 -22.40 2.22
N GLU A 67 18.86 -23.05 1.32
CA GLU A 67 20.26 -22.81 0.99
C GLU A 67 20.50 -21.62 0.02
N ASP A 68 19.50 -21.14 -0.73
CA ASP A 68 19.72 -20.12 -1.79
C ASP A 68 19.04 -18.75 -1.58
N GLU A 69 18.08 -18.61 -0.66
CA GLU A 69 17.44 -17.31 -0.37
C GLU A 69 18.30 -16.45 0.59
N LYS A 70 19.30 -15.78 0.03
CA LYS A 70 20.07 -14.77 0.79
C LYS A 70 19.17 -13.59 1.12
N LEU A 71 18.82 -13.46 2.41
CA LEU A 71 18.20 -12.24 2.94
C LEU A 71 18.98 -11.02 2.46
N VAL A 72 18.28 -10.09 1.81
CA VAL A 72 18.88 -8.84 1.35
C VAL A 72 19.23 -8.01 2.58
N VAL A 73 20.52 -7.74 2.79
CA VAL A 73 21.00 -6.93 3.92
C VAL A 73 21.64 -5.66 3.39
N HIS A 74 20.99 -4.53 3.66
CA HIS A 74 21.56 -3.20 3.47
C HIS A 74 22.09 -2.69 4.81
N PRO A 75 23.40 -2.38 4.95
CA PRO A 75 24.00 -1.97 6.20
C PRO A 75 23.42 -0.62 6.67
N LYS A 76 23.07 -0.55 7.95
CA LYS A 76 22.51 0.65 8.61
C LYS A 76 23.27 0.91 9.90
N SER A 77 23.38 2.17 10.30
CA SER A 77 23.90 2.49 11.64
C SER A 77 22.89 2.09 12.72
N ASP A 78 23.37 1.81 13.93
CA ASP A 78 22.51 1.47 15.07
C ASP A 78 21.49 2.58 15.37
N VAL A 79 21.88 3.85 15.17
CA VAL A 79 21.01 5.01 15.35
C VAL A 79 19.89 5.02 14.32
N GLN A 80 20.21 4.79 13.04
CA GLN A 80 19.20 4.69 11.98
C GLN A 80 18.26 3.51 12.23
N ARG A 81 18.82 2.33 12.54
CA ARG A 81 18.05 1.11 12.82
C ARG A 81 17.05 1.33 13.95
N LYS A 82 17.45 2.01 15.03
CA LYS A 82 16.56 2.33 16.15
C LYS A 82 15.39 3.22 15.73
N ARG A 83 15.65 4.31 15.00
CA ARG A 83 14.60 5.23 14.52
C ARG A 83 13.62 4.53 13.59
N LEU A 84 14.14 3.74 12.64
CA LEU A 84 13.31 2.93 11.74
C LEU A 84 12.43 1.95 12.52
N ASN A 85 12.98 1.27 13.53
CA ASN A 85 12.22 0.31 14.34
C ASN A 85 11.04 1.00 15.05
N GLU A 86 11.27 2.18 15.65
CA GLU A 86 10.22 2.97 16.31
C GLU A 86 9.14 3.46 15.33
N ALA A 87 9.52 3.86 14.13
CA ALA A 87 8.59 4.31 13.09
C ALA A 87 7.76 3.15 12.49
N VAL A 88 8.39 2.01 12.26
CA VAL A 88 7.79 0.85 11.56
C VAL A 88 6.98 -0.03 12.52
N GLY A 89 7.37 -0.15 13.79
CA GLY A 89 6.74 -1.06 14.76
C GLY A 89 5.27 -0.75 15.08
N ASN A 90 4.81 0.49 14.86
CA ASN A 90 3.41 0.88 15.08
C ASN A 90 2.51 0.65 13.86
N ILE A 91 3.07 0.27 12.71
CA ILE A 91 2.33 0.04 11.48
C ILE A 91 1.67 -1.34 11.54
N LEU A 92 0.39 -1.42 11.15
CA LEU A 92 -0.42 -2.64 11.24
C LEU A 92 0.24 -3.88 10.61
N LEU A 93 0.95 -3.71 9.49
CA LEU A 93 1.65 -4.79 8.79
C LEU A 93 2.79 -5.41 9.62
N PHE A 94 3.43 -4.62 10.47
CA PHE A 94 4.65 -5.01 11.19
C PHE A 94 4.43 -5.18 12.71
N LYS A 95 3.30 -4.72 13.23
CA LYS A 95 2.96 -4.75 14.66
C LYS A 95 2.95 -6.14 15.28
N ASN A 96 2.62 -7.17 14.48
CA ASN A 96 2.51 -8.56 14.93
C ASN A 96 3.72 -9.41 14.52
N LEU A 97 4.77 -8.81 13.95
CA LEU A 97 5.99 -9.53 13.62
C LEU A 97 6.87 -9.68 14.85
N ASP A 98 7.57 -10.80 14.93
CA ASP A 98 8.59 -10.98 15.95
C ASP A 98 9.80 -10.08 15.68
N ASN A 99 10.58 -9.80 16.72
CA ASN A 99 11.75 -8.92 16.62
C ASN A 99 12.73 -9.36 15.52
N GLU A 100 12.88 -10.67 15.29
CA GLU A 100 13.74 -11.22 14.24
C GLU A 100 13.18 -10.94 12.84
N GLN A 101 11.89 -11.15 12.62
CA GLN A 101 11.21 -10.85 11.35
C GLN A 101 11.24 -9.35 11.06
N LEU A 102 10.97 -8.51 12.07
CA LEU A 102 11.08 -7.07 11.95
C LEU A 102 12.52 -6.66 11.58
N ASN A 103 13.52 -7.26 12.23
CA ASN A 103 14.92 -7.03 11.90
C ASN A 103 15.24 -7.40 10.45
N ASN A 104 14.72 -8.53 9.95
CA ASN A 104 14.90 -8.94 8.56
C ASN A 104 14.26 -7.93 7.58
N VAL A 105 13.06 -7.43 7.89
CA VAL A 105 12.40 -6.37 7.11
C VAL A 105 13.24 -5.10 7.11
N LEU A 106 13.72 -4.67 8.28
CA LEU A 106 14.59 -3.49 8.40
C LEU A 106 15.87 -3.68 7.61
N ASP A 107 16.52 -4.84 7.67
CA ASP A 107 17.74 -5.14 6.94
C ASP A 107 17.53 -5.12 5.42
N ALA A 108 16.36 -5.56 4.95
CA ALA A 108 15.97 -5.51 3.55
C ALA A 108 15.53 -4.12 3.03
N MET A 109 15.40 -3.10 3.90
CA MET A 109 15.15 -1.73 3.45
C MET A 109 16.42 -1.09 2.86
N PHE A 110 16.34 -0.45 1.71
CA PHE A 110 17.45 0.26 1.08
C PHE A 110 17.29 1.78 1.17
N GLU A 111 18.41 2.50 1.21
CA GLU A 111 18.40 3.96 1.22
C GLU A 111 18.21 4.50 -0.20
N ARG A 112 17.25 5.40 -0.37
CA ARG A 112 17.05 6.20 -1.58
C ARG A 112 17.27 7.67 -1.23
N LYS A 113 18.30 8.26 -1.83
CA LYS A 113 18.59 9.69 -1.73
C LYS A 113 17.64 10.46 -2.64
N THR A 114 17.17 11.61 -2.17
CA THR A 114 16.24 12.46 -2.92
C THR A 114 16.77 13.87 -3.08
N THR A 115 16.52 14.45 -4.25
CA THR A 115 16.79 15.86 -4.52
C THR A 115 15.59 16.74 -4.20
N ALA A 116 15.81 18.06 -4.08
CA ALA A 116 14.69 18.99 -3.99
C ALA A 116 13.85 18.91 -5.26
N ASP A 117 12.54 19.04 -5.12
CA ASP A 117 11.55 18.95 -6.20
C ASP A 117 11.48 17.59 -6.93
N GLU A 118 12.10 16.54 -6.38
CA GLU A 118 11.95 15.18 -6.90
C GLU A 118 10.64 14.55 -6.41
N HIS A 119 9.91 13.94 -7.33
CA HIS A 119 8.73 13.13 -7.02
C HIS A 119 9.18 11.71 -6.65
N ILE A 120 8.91 11.29 -5.41
CA ILE A 120 9.24 9.92 -4.96
C ILE A 120 8.24 8.91 -5.54
N ILE A 121 6.96 9.27 -5.53
CA ILE A 121 5.82 8.46 -6.00
C ILE A 121 4.82 9.41 -6.65
N ASP A 122 4.28 9.03 -7.81
CA ASP A 122 3.19 9.74 -8.47
C ASP A 122 1.85 9.02 -8.31
N GLN A 123 0.76 9.79 -8.20
CA GLN A 123 -0.57 9.22 -8.05
C GLN A 123 -1.01 8.51 -9.34
N GLY A 124 -1.28 7.21 -9.23
CA GLY A 124 -1.66 6.36 -10.35
C GLY A 124 -0.59 5.33 -10.70
N ASP A 125 0.62 5.45 -10.14
CA ASP A 125 1.69 4.47 -10.32
C ASP A 125 1.46 3.21 -9.49
N ASP A 126 2.10 2.12 -9.92
CA ASP A 126 2.10 0.84 -9.20
C ASP A 126 2.78 0.97 -7.83
N GLY A 127 2.04 0.64 -6.78
CA GLY A 127 2.48 0.74 -5.39
C GLY A 127 3.21 -0.51 -4.88
N ASP A 128 4.42 -0.76 -5.37
CA ASP A 128 5.20 -1.96 -5.01
C ASP A 128 6.22 -1.72 -3.88
N ASN A 129 6.35 -0.47 -3.44
CA ASN A 129 7.35 -0.06 -2.46
C ASN A 129 6.71 0.64 -1.26
N PHE A 130 7.21 0.32 -0.07
CA PHE A 130 6.90 1.03 1.16
C PHE A 130 8.05 1.95 1.55
N TYR A 131 7.75 3.21 1.91
CA TYR A 131 8.76 4.23 2.18
C TYR A 131 8.67 4.79 3.61
N VAL A 132 9.82 5.09 4.20
CA VAL A 132 9.97 5.79 5.49
C VAL A 132 10.92 6.96 5.30
N ILE A 133 10.53 8.15 5.76
CA ILE A 133 11.36 9.36 5.64
C ILE A 133 12.44 9.34 6.71
N ASP A 134 13.73 9.37 6.33
CA ASP A 134 14.86 9.46 7.28
C ASP A 134 15.24 10.91 7.53
N ARG A 135 15.39 11.72 6.47
CA ARG A 135 15.66 13.16 6.56
C ARG A 135 14.98 13.93 5.43
N GLY A 136 14.67 15.18 5.74
CA GLY A 136 14.05 16.12 4.81
C GLY A 136 12.58 16.35 5.11
N ILE A 137 11.98 17.22 4.29
CA ILE A 137 10.59 17.63 4.41
C ILE A 137 9.95 17.35 3.05
N PHE A 138 8.83 16.65 3.08
CA PHE A 138 8.11 16.21 1.89
C PHE A 138 6.68 16.72 1.93
N ASP A 139 6.24 17.26 0.80
CA ASP A 139 4.87 17.72 0.63
C ASP A 139 4.04 16.61 -0.02
N ILE A 140 2.86 16.34 0.54
CA ILE A 140 1.96 15.30 0.05
C ILE A 140 0.78 15.97 -0.64
N TYR A 141 0.57 15.61 -1.90
CA TYR A 141 -0.52 16.08 -2.74
C TYR A 141 -1.44 14.93 -3.13
N VAL A 142 -2.73 15.22 -3.20
CA VAL A 142 -3.74 14.29 -3.73
C VAL A 142 -4.55 15.02 -4.79
N LYS A 143 -4.68 14.40 -5.96
CA LYS A 143 -5.50 14.89 -7.06
C LYS A 143 -6.96 14.60 -6.77
N ILE A 144 -7.75 15.66 -6.59
CA ILE A 144 -9.19 15.62 -6.36
C ILE A 144 -9.83 16.43 -7.48
N ASP A 145 -10.74 15.82 -8.24
CA ASP A 145 -11.45 16.45 -9.37
C ASP A 145 -10.52 17.15 -10.39
N GLY A 146 -9.37 16.54 -10.66
CA GLY A 146 -8.37 17.05 -11.61
C GLY A 146 -7.46 18.16 -11.07
N SER A 147 -7.57 18.54 -9.80
CA SER A 147 -6.73 19.55 -9.16
C SER A 147 -5.88 18.94 -8.03
N ASP A 148 -4.60 19.31 -7.97
CA ASP A 148 -3.69 18.83 -6.92
C ASP A 148 -3.91 19.64 -5.64
N LYS A 149 -4.34 18.96 -4.58
CA LYS A 149 -4.53 19.55 -3.26
C LYS A 149 -3.45 19.08 -2.31
N LYS A 150 -2.72 20.02 -1.71
CA LYS A 150 -1.77 19.72 -0.63
C LYS A 150 -2.54 19.22 0.59
N VAL A 151 -2.28 17.99 1.01
CA VAL A 151 -2.97 17.34 2.12
C VAL A 151 -2.19 17.53 3.41
N CYS A 152 -0.88 17.30 3.38
CA CYS A 152 -0.02 17.44 4.54
C CYS A 152 1.45 17.64 4.17
N ILE A 153 2.25 17.87 5.19
CA ILE A 153 3.71 17.94 5.13
C ILE A 153 4.23 16.90 6.11
N CYS A 154 5.12 16.02 5.64
CA CYS A 154 5.78 15.02 6.48
C CYS A 154 7.26 15.37 6.64
N GLY A 155 7.75 15.27 7.87
CA GLY A 155 9.15 15.47 8.22
C GLY A 155 9.86 14.17 8.55
N GLU A 156 11.07 14.31 9.07
CA GLU A 156 11.94 13.22 9.51
C GLU A 156 11.44 12.49 10.77
N ILE A 157 11.86 11.22 10.90
CA ILE A 157 11.63 10.35 12.07
C ILE A 157 12.68 10.52 13.17
#